data_AF-A0A7R9EL65-F1
#
_entry.id   AF-A0A7R9EL65-F1
#
_cell.length_a   1.000
_cell.length_b   1.000
_cell.length_c   1.000
_cell.angle_alpha   90.00
_cell.angle_beta   90.00
_cell.angle_gamma   90.00
#
_symmetry.space_group_name_H-M   'P 1'
#
loop_
_entity.id
_entity.type
_entity.pdbx_description
1 polymer ?
#
loop_
_entity_poly.entity_id
_entity_poly.type
_entity_poly.pdbx_seq_one_letter_code
_entity_poly.pdbx_strand_id
1 'polypeptide(L)' 'MIRHVIDGHTQPLPAILEIPSKDHPYDASKDSILRRARGMFNPEDLK' A
#
# COMPACT_ATOMS: atom_id res chain seq x y z
N MET A 1 -6.88 -9.56 -9.20
CA MET A 1 -8.35 -9.54 -9.02
C MET A 1 -8.79 -9.59 -7.55
N ILE A 2 -8.05 -9.01 -6.59
CA ILE A 2 -8.43 -9.02 -5.16
C ILE A 2 -8.37 -7.64 -4.49
N ARG A 3 -8.07 -6.58 -5.26
CA ARG A 3 -7.77 -5.24 -4.74
C ARG A 3 -8.93 -4.66 -3.93
N HIS A 4 -10.17 -4.90 -4.35
CA HIS A 4 -11.37 -4.46 -3.64
C HIS A 4 -11.50 -5.04 -2.22
N VAL A 5 -10.97 -6.25 -1.97
CA VAL A 5 -10.98 -6.88 -0.64
C VAL A 5 -9.95 -6.21 0.28
N ILE A 6 -8.76 -5.95 -0.25
CA ILE A 6 -7.67 -5.26 0.48
C ILE A 6 -8.09 -3.82 0.83
N ASP A 7 -8.66 -3.11 -0.15
CA ASP A 7 -9.16 -1.75 0.04
C ASP A 7 -10.28 -1.69 1.08
N GLY A 8 -11.13 -2.72 1.16
CA GLY A 8 -12.20 -2.86 2.16
C GLY A 8 -11.72 -3.28 3.56
N HIS A 9 -10.49 -3.76 3.72
CA HIS A 9 -9.94 -4.12 5.02
C HIS A 9 -9.35 -2.90 5.73
N THR A 10 -10.07 -2.41 6.75
CA THR A 10 -9.72 -1.23 7.56
C THR A 10 -9.39 -1.58 9.00
N GLN A 11 -9.57 -2.83 9.42
CA GLN A 11 -9.23 -3.26 10.76
C GLN A 11 -7.71 -3.26 10.93
N PRO A 12 -7.20 -2.88 12.12
CA PRO A 12 -5.76 -2.85 12.38
C PRO A 12 -5.13 -4.25 12.34
N LEU A 13 -5.93 -5.30 12.53
CA LEU A 13 -5.50 -6.70 12.45
C LEU A 13 -6.47 -7.53 11.59
N PRO A 14 -5.97 -8.51 10.81
CA PRO A 14 -4.54 -8.75 10.53
C PRO A 14 -3.92 -7.61 9.70
N ALA A 15 -2.62 -7.37 9.90
CA ALA A 15 -1.88 -6.42 9.09
C ALA A 15 -1.64 -6.97 7.68
N ILE A 16 -1.80 -6.14 6.66
CA ILE A 16 -1.60 -6.50 5.25
C ILE A 16 -0.39 -5.73 4.74
N LEU A 17 0.57 -6.45 4.13
CA LEU A 17 1.75 -5.89 3.50
C LEU A 17 1.89 -6.41 2.07
N GLU A 18 1.89 -5.51 1.10
CA GLU A 18 2.13 -5.84 -0.31
C GLU A 18 3.64 -5.83 -0.58
N ILE A 19 4.17 -6.91 -1.16
CA ILE A 19 5.58 -7.03 -1.54
C ILE A 19 5.72 -7.26 -3.05
N PRO A 20 6.78 -6.73 -3.69
CA PRO A 20 7.04 -7.00 -5.10
C PRO A 20 7.36 -8.48 -5.32
N SER A 21 7.20 -8.92 -6.57
CA SER A 21 7.65 -10.25 -6.98
C SER A 21 8.91 -10.13 -7.84
N LYS A 22 9.56 -11.25 -8.11
CA LYS A 22 10.77 -11.28 -8.95
C LYS A 22 10.52 -10.69 -10.35
N ASP A 23 9.37 -10.98 -10.94
CA ASP A 23 9.05 -10.59 -12.33
C ASP A 23 8.28 -9.26 -12.41
N HIS A 24 7.73 -8.79 -11.28
CA HIS A 24 6.99 -7.53 -11.21
C HIS A 24 7.64 -6.59 -10.19
N PRO A 25 8.38 -5.57 -10.66
CA PRO A 25 9.00 -4.59 -9.79
C PRO A 25 7.96 -3.80 -8.99
N TYR A 26 8.40 -3.22 -7.89
CA TYR A 26 7.55 -2.43 -7.00
C TYR A 26 6.97 -1.22 -7.72
N ASP A 27 5.66 -1.02 -7.56
CA ASP A 27 4.92 0.10 -8.13
C ASP A 27 4.20 0.85 -7.00
N ALA A 28 4.80 1.95 -6.55
CA ALA A 28 4.28 2.80 -5.50
C ALA A 28 2.88 3.37 -5.80
N SER A 29 2.51 3.49 -7.08
CA SER A 29 1.18 4.00 -7.47
C SER A 29 0.06 3.01 -7.14
N LYS A 30 0.41 1.73 -7.06
CA LYS A 30 -0.52 0.63 -6.78
C LYS A 30 -0.58 0.27 -5.31
N ASP A 31 0.30 0.79 -4.47
CA ASP A 31 0.33 0.46 -3.05
C ASP A 31 -0.89 1.04 -2.30
N SER A 32 -1.66 0.17 -1.66
CA SER A 32 -2.89 0.55 -0.95
C SER A 32 -2.62 1.37 0.32
N ILE A 33 -1.46 1.16 0.97
CA ILE A 33 -1.03 1.89 2.16
C ILE A 33 -0.60 3.29 1.78
N LEU A 34 0.24 3.45 0.76
CA LEU A 34 0.66 4.77 0.28
C LEU A 34 -0.54 5.60 -0.18
N ARG A 35 -1.55 4.98 -0.83
CA ARG A 35 -2.80 5.65 -1.19
C ARG A 35 -3.55 6.21 0.03
N ARG A 36 -3.60 5.46 1.13
CA ARG A 36 -4.24 5.89 2.39
C ARG A 36 -3.42 6.96 3.12
N ALA A 37 -2.10 6.88 3.03
CA ALA A 37 -1.17 7.82 3.64
C ALA A 37 -1.02 9.14 2.86
N ARG A 38 -1.58 9.25 1.64
CA ARG A 38 -1.53 10.49 0.85
C ARG A 38 -2.16 11.65 1.62
N GLY A 39 -1.36 12.68 1.90
CA GLY A 39 -1.75 13.85 2.70
C GLY A 39 -1.41 13.75 4.19
N MET A 40 -1.00 12.58 4.69
CA MET A 40 -0.50 12.38 6.06
C MET A 40 1.03 12.43 6.15
N PHE A 41 1.72 12.11 5.05
CA PHE A 41 3.19 12.11 4.97
C PHE A 41 3.64 12.85 3.70
N ASN A 42 4.60 13.77 3.83
CA ASN A 42 5.29 14.28 2.65
C ASN A 42 6.35 13.26 2.20
N PRO A 43 6.49 13.00 0.89
CA PRO A 43 7.53 12.11 0.38
C PRO A 43 8.96 12.58 0.73
N GLU A 44 9.13 13.87 1.05
CA GLU A 44 10.37 14.44 1.56
C GLU A 44 10.72 13.99 2.99
N ASP A 45 9.73 13.55 3.79
CA ASP A 45 9.91 13.09 5.18
C ASP A 45 10.41 11.64 5.27
N LEU A 46 10.41 10.90 4.14
CA LEU A 46 10.84 9.50 4.06
C LEU A 46 12.33 9.34 3.71
N LYS A 47 13.11 10.43 3.77
CA LYS A 47 14.53 10.48 3.38
C LYS A 47 15.47 10.07 4.51
#